data_AF-A0A956HHY6-F1
#
_entry.id   AF-A0A956HHY6-F1
#
_cell.length_a   1.000
_cell.length_b   1.000
_cell.length_c   1.000
_cell.angle_alpha   90.00
_cell.angle_beta   90.00
_cell.angle_gamma   90.00
#
_symmetry.space_group_name_H-M   'P 1'
#
loop_
_entity.id
_entity.type
_entity.pdbx_description
1 polymer ?
#
loop_
_entity_poly.entity_id
_entity_poly.type
_entity_poly.pdbx_seq_one_letter_code
_entity_poly.pdbx_strand_id
1 'polypeptide(L)'
;MRPRTLPTPSAAGGGLIDGVASAAVFAAFVVAVVLGPPGWPAAAVAVVAAIGLLATGATRPQTRLAALLLATLASTATVLPPIWPIGQVLWVLAVAVAVWGSPALRWPGGWWPRGRLRVGWIAVLAGAPVIALTLWATATSPARPELAALLADRPLPLLVAAGLGFAIVNAILEELAFRSALQGAWTVALGSSRVAIVAQGVAFGVAHWRGVPDGPIGALLAGAWGIALGVARQQTGGLATPIVGHVVADLVIFAIVARGALFGP
;
A
#
# COMPACT_ATOMS: atom_id res chain seq x y z
N MET A 1 -25.90 12.65 15.15
CA MET A 1 -24.85 13.65 14.84
C MET A 1 -25.12 14.22 13.46
N ARG A 2 -25.33 15.53 13.33
CA ARG A 2 -25.42 16.17 12.00
C ARG A 2 -24.02 16.11 11.34
N PRO A 3 -23.92 15.84 10.03
CA PRO A 3 -22.63 15.90 9.34
C PRO A 3 -22.09 17.33 9.47
N ARG A 4 -20.90 17.50 10.03
CA ARG A 4 -20.16 18.76 9.89
C ARG A 4 -19.93 18.95 8.39
N THR A 5 -20.63 19.92 7.79
CA THR A 5 -20.34 20.37 6.43
C THR A 5 -18.93 20.93 6.44
N LEU A 6 -17.98 20.16 5.90
CA LEU A 6 -16.62 20.63 5.74
C LEU A 6 -16.63 21.82 4.76
N PRO A 7 -15.75 22.81 4.96
CA PRO A 7 -15.59 23.90 4.00
C PRO A 7 -15.41 23.31 2.60
N THR A 8 -16.21 23.74 1.64
CA THR A 8 -15.96 23.47 0.23
C THR A 8 -14.54 23.98 -0.06
N PRO A 9 -13.64 23.12 -0.59
CA PRO A 9 -12.29 23.57 -0.93
C PRO A 9 -12.42 24.78 -1.85
N SER A 10 -11.92 25.94 -1.43
CA SER A 10 -11.92 27.11 -2.29
C SER A 10 -11.16 26.75 -3.56
N ALA A 11 -11.80 26.90 -4.72
CA ALA A 11 -11.27 26.58 -6.04
C ALA A 11 -10.04 27.41 -6.47
N ALA A 12 -9.41 28.16 -5.55
CA ALA A 12 -8.39 29.14 -5.84
C ALA A 12 -6.99 28.48 -5.93
N GLY A 13 -6.45 28.45 -7.15
CA GLY A 13 -5.01 28.51 -7.46
C GLY A 13 -4.16 27.26 -7.29
N GLY A 14 -4.33 26.48 -6.21
CA GLY A 14 -3.39 25.39 -5.88
C GLY A 14 -3.50 24.12 -6.73
N GLY A 15 -4.65 23.91 -7.41
CA GLY A 15 -4.97 22.61 -8.03
C GLY A 15 -3.98 22.14 -9.11
N LEU A 16 -3.51 23.05 -9.97
CA LEU A 16 -2.56 22.69 -11.03
C LEU A 16 -1.16 22.42 -10.46
N ILE A 17 -0.66 23.30 -9.58
CA ILE A 17 0.67 23.16 -8.96
C ILE A 17 0.75 21.89 -8.13
N ASP A 18 -0.26 21.63 -7.29
CA ASP A 18 -0.32 20.43 -6.46
C ASP A 18 -0.51 19.16 -7.31
N GLY A 19 -1.23 19.25 -8.43
CA GLY A 19 -1.37 18.16 -9.39
C GLY A 19 -0.04 17.81 -10.06
N VAL A 20 0.69 18.82 -10.55
CA VAL A 20 2.03 18.65 -11.15
C VAL A 20 3.02 18.10 -10.14
N ALA A 21 3.06 18.65 -8.92
CA ALA A 21 3.92 18.16 -7.85
C ALA A 21 3.61 16.70 -7.50
N SER A 22 2.32 16.35 -7.37
CA SER A 22 1.90 14.95 -7.12
C SER A 22 2.34 14.01 -8.24
N ALA A 23 2.18 14.42 -9.50
CA ALA A 23 2.58 13.63 -10.66
C ALA A 23 4.10 13.44 -10.74
N ALA A 24 4.89 14.50 -10.51
CA ALA A 24 6.35 14.43 -10.51
C ALA A 24 6.87 13.51 -9.40
N VAL A 25 6.32 13.63 -8.20
CA VAL A 25 6.66 12.77 -7.07
C VAL A 25 6.28 11.31 -7.34
N PHE A 26 5.10 11.09 -7.92
CA PHE A 26 4.67 9.76 -8.30
C PHE A 26 5.59 9.13 -9.36
N ALA A 27 5.99 9.90 -10.38
CA ALA A 27 6.94 9.43 -11.39
C ALA A 27 8.31 9.08 -10.76
N ALA A 28 8.81 9.90 -9.85
CA ALA A 28 10.05 9.62 -9.11
C ALA A 28 9.93 8.33 -8.28
N PHE A 29 8.79 8.12 -7.61
CA PHE A 29 8.48 6.87 -6.90
C PHE A 29 8.51 5.66 -7.84
N VAL A 30 7.89 5.75 -9.02
CA VAL A 30 7.89 4.66 -10.02
C VAL A 30 9.31 4.34 -10.48
N VAL A 31 10.08 5.36 -10.87
CA VAL A 31 11.47 5.20 -11.31
C VAL A 31 12.30 4.54 -10.21
N ALA A 32 12.17 5.01 -8.97
CA ALA A 32 12.89 4.47 -7.82
C ALA A 32 12.62 2.99 -7.60
N VAL A 33 11.35 2.58 -7.62
CA VAL A 33 10.98 1.20 -7.30
C VAL A 33 11.30 0.26 -8.45
N VAL A 34 11.01 0.66 -9.69
CA VAL A 34 11.16 -0.19 -10.89
C VAL A 34 12.62 -0.28 -11.31
N LEU A 35 13.34 0.84 -11.38
CA LEU A 35 14.71 0.90 -11.91
C LEU A 35 15.79 0.91 -10.81
N GLY A 36 15.43 1.21 -9.56
CA GLY A 36 16.40 1.25 -8.47
C GLY A 36 16.95 -0.14 -8.16
N PRO A 37 18.27 -0.31 -8.00
CA PRO A 37 18.87 -1.60 -7.63
C PRO A 37 18.41 -2.04 -6.23
N PRO A 38 18.23 -3.36 -5.98
CA PRO A 38 17.87 -3.86 -4.67
C PRO A 38 18.95 -3.52 -3.63
N GLY A 39 18.54 -3.11 -2.43
CA GLY A 39 19.45 -2.94 -1.30
C GLY A 39 20.39 -1.74 -1.40
N TRP A 40 20.00 -0.66 -2.10
CA TRP A 40 20.79 0.57 -2.21
C TRP A 40 20.24 1.72 -1.33
N PRO A 41 20.78 1.92 -0.11
CA PRO A 41 20.33 2.99 0.80
C PRO A 41 20.45 4.38 0.20
N ALA A 42 21.51 4.62 -0.58
CA ALA A 42 21.76 5.91 -1.23
C ALA A 42 20.68 6.27 -2.26
N ALA A 43 20.13 5.28 -2.98
CA ALA A 43 19.03 5.50 -3.92
C ALA A 43 17.75 5.87 -3.18
N ALA A 44 17.43 5.21 -2.06
CA ALA A 44 16.30 5.59 -1.23
C ALA A 44 16.45 6.99 -0.63
N VAL A 45 17.64 7.34 -0.14
CA VAL A 45 17.92 8.69 0.39
C VAL A 45 17.79 9.75 -0.71
N ALA A 46 18.33 9.50 -1.91
CA ALA A 46 18.22 10.42 -3.05
C ALA A 46 16.76 10.58 -3.51
N VAL A 47 15.97 9.50 -3.48
CA VAL A 47 14.54 9.53 -3.83
C VAL A 47 13.74 10.26 -2.78
N VAL A 48 13.99 10.01 -1.49
CA VAL A 48 13.37 10.76 -0.38
C VAL A 48 13.74 12.24 -0.44
N ALA A 49 14.99 12.56 -0.73
CA ALA A 49 15.45 13.94 -0.89
C ALA A 49 14.83 14.62 -2.10
N ALA A 50 14.78 13.97 -3.27
CA ALA A 50 14.18 14.51 -4.48
C ALA A 50 12.67 14.71 -4.33
N ILE A 51 11.97 13.72 -3.75
CA ILE A 51 10.53 13.83 -3.46
C ILE A 51 10.26 14.91 -2.40
N GLY A 52 11.10 15.01 -1.37
CA GLY A 52 11.03 16.05 -0.35
C GLY A 52 11.24 17.45 -0.93
N LEU A 53 12.21 17.62 -1.84
CA LEU A 53 12.43 18.87 -2.56
C LEU A 53 11.22 19.23 -3.44
N LEU A 54 10.70 18.28 -4.21
CA LEU A 54 9.50 18.50 -5.04
C LEU A 54 8.26 18.84 -4.20
N ALA A 55 8.17 18.31 -2.98
CA ALA A 55 7.11 18.65 -2.04
C ALA A 55 7.21 20.09 -1.50
N THR A 56 8.39 20.72 -1.47
CA THR A 56 8.52 22.11 -0.99
C THR A 56 7.77 23.12 -1.88
N GLY A 57 7.63 22.82 -3.17
CA GLY A 57 6.84 23.63 -4.12
C GLY A 57 5.34 23.43 -4.03
N ALA A 58 4.86 22.42 -3.30
CA ALA A 58 3.42 22.17 -3.16
C ALA A 58 2.77 23.17 -2.20
N THR A 59 1.58 23.64 -2.55
CA THR A 59 0.84 24.64 -1.76
C THR A 59 -0.04 24.00 -0.69
N ARG A 60 -0.51 22.76 -0.93
CA ARG A 60 -1.34 22.02 0.02
C ARG A 60 -0.51 21.09 0.91
N PRO A 61 -0.76 21.07 2.23
CA PRO A 61 -0.04 20.20 3.15
C PRO A 61 -0.31 18.71 2.88
N GLN A 62 -1.45 18.35 2.27
CA GLN A 62 -1.76 16.98 1.88
C GLN A 62 -0.93 16.50 0.69
N THR A 63 -0.58 17.38 -0.25
CA THR A 63 0.35 17.06 -1.34
C THR A 63 1.73 16.73 -0.77
N ARG A 64 2.20 17.53 0.19
CA ARG A 64 3.47 17.29 0.88
C ARG A 64 3.45 15.98 1.64
N LEU A 65 2.35 15.68 2.32
CA LEU A 65 2.17 14.42 3.02
C LEU A 65 2.18 13.24 2.04
N ALA A 66 1.41 13.29 0.96
CA ALA A 66 1.39 12.25 -0.07
C ALA A 66 2.78 12.00 -0.65
N ALA A 67 3.56 13.07 -0.83
CA ALA A 67 4.93 12.96 -1.29
C ALA A 67 5.83 12.24 -0.27
N LEU A 68 5.78 12.64 1.00
CA LEU A 68 6.51 11.96 2.08
C LEU A 68 6.10 10.49 2.24
N LEU A 69 4.81 10.19 2.06
CA LEU A 69 4.29 8.82 2.06
C LEU A 69 4.93 8.00 0.93
N LEU A 70 4.89 8.48 -0.31
CA LEU A 70 5.49 7.80 -1.45
C LEU A 70 7.01 7.62 -1.32
N ALA A 71 7.71 8.65 -0.84
CA ALA A 71 9.14 8.57 -0.55
C ALA A 71 9.47 7.43 0.43
N THR A 72 8.67 7.30 1.50
CA THR A 72 8.89 6.25 2.50
C THR A 72 8.46 4.86 2.01
N LEU A 73 7.44 4.79 1.17
CA LEU A 73 7.05 3.54 0.51
C LEU A 73 8.14 3.07 -0.46
N ALA A 74 8.72 3.99 -1.25
CA ALA A 74 9.86 3.67 -2.12
C ALA A 74 11.06 3.17 -1.33
N SER A 75 11.41 3.83 -0.22
CA SER A 75 12.53 3.38 0.63
C SER A 75 12.26 1.99 1.23
N THR A 76 11.01 1.73 1.65
CA THR A 76 10.62 0.43 2.19
C THR A 76 10.74 -0.68 1.13
N ALA A 77 10.23 -0.43 -0.08
CA ALA A 77 10.24 -1.39 -1.18
C ALA A 77 11.65 -1.66 -1.76
N THR A 78 12.61 -0.74 -1.59
CA THR A 78 13.95 -0.84 -2.21
C THR A 78 15.07 -1.17 -1.23
N VAL A 79 14.97 -0.77 0.04
CA VAL A 79 16.10 -0.84 1.00
C VAL A 79 15.76 -1.63 2.25
N LEU A 80 14.49 -1.63 2.68
CA LEU A 80 14.09 -2.16 3.98
C LEU A 80 13.45 -3.57 4.02
N PRO A 81 13.52 -4.47 3.00
CA PRO A 81 13.03 -5.84 3.16
C PRO A 81 13.54 -6.57 4.43
N PRO A 82 14.80 -6.39 4.90
CA PRO A 82 15.29 -7.10 6.09
C PRO A 82 14.74 -6.59 7.43
N ILE A 83 14.22 -5.35 7.48
CA ILE A 83 13.77 -4.72 8.74
C ILE A 83 12.25 -4.62 8.83
N TRP A 84 11.53 -5.24 7.91
CA TRP A 84 10.08 -5.40 8.00
C TRP A 84 9.72 -6.29 9.21
N PRO A 85 8.68 -5.94 10.01
CA PRO A 85 7.74 -4.83 9.84
C PRO A 85 8.14 -3.51 10.52
N ILE A 86 9.27 -3.45 11.23
CA ILE A 86 9.64 -2.33 12.11
C ILE A 86 9.67 -1.00 11.35
N GLY A 87 10.33 -0.94 10.19
CA GLY A 87 10.41 0.29 9.38
C GLY A 87 9.02 0.83 9.00
N GLN A 88 8.11 -0.07 8.61
CA GLN A 88 6.75 0.29 8.22
C GLN A 88 5.91 0.73 9.44
N VAL A 89 6.06 0.07 10.60
CA VAL A 89 5.42 0.50 11.85
C VAL A 89 5.85 1.91 12.23
N LEU A 90 7.16 2.17 12.27
CA LEU A 90 7.70 3.49 12.66
C LEU A 90 7.16 4.60 11.76
N TRP A 91 7.08 4.35 10.46
CA TRP A 91 6.53 5.30 9.51
C TRP A 91 5.02 5.50 9.68
N VAL A 92 4.22 4.43 9.82
CA VAL A 92 2.78 4.52 10.08
C VAL A 92 2.52 5.37 11.34
N LEU A 93 3.31 5.16 12.39
CA LEU A 93 3.24 5.94 13.62
C LEU A 93 3.62 7.40 13.40
N ALA A 94 4.69 7.68 12.66
CA ALA A 94 5.10 9.05 12.35
C ALA A 94 4.00 9.83 11.61
N VAL A 95 3.33 9.18 10.64
CA VAL A 95 2.22 9.80 9.92
C VAL A 95 0.99 9.99 10.82
N ALA A 96 0.67 9.00 11.66
CA ALA A 96 -0.43 9.12 12.62
C ALA A 96 -0.20 10.33 13.56
N VAL A 97 1.03 10.47 14.10
CA VAL A 97 1.43 11.61 14.94
C VAL A 97 1.30 12.93 14.18
N ALA A 98 1.78 13.00 12.93
CA ALA A 98 1.66 14.22 12.12
C ALA A 98 0.20 14.63 11.87
N VAL A 99 -0.67 13.67 11.52
CA VAL A 99 -2.11 13.91 11.28
C VAL A 99 -2.87 14.27 12.55
N TRP A 100 -2.48 13.70 13.69
CA TRP A 100 -3.04 14.06 14.99
C TRP A 100 -2.60 15.45 15.44
N GLY A 101 -1.31 15.76 15.31
CA GLY A 101 -0.71 17.03 15.72
C GLY A 101 -1.10 18.22 14.83
N SER A 102 -1.47 17.98 13.57
CA SER A 102 -1.83 19.05 12.63
C SER A 102 -3.24 18.87 12.05
N PRO A 103 -4.23 19.71 12.45
CA PRO A 103 -5.55 19.70 11.85
C PRO A 103 -5.55 19.90 10.34
N ALA A 104 -4.55 20.61 9.81
CA ALA A 104 -4.39 20.86 8.37
C ALA A 104 -4.06 19.59 7.57
N LEU A 105 -3.54 18.54 8.22
CA LEU A 105 -3.24 17.25 7.58
C LEU A 105 -4.41 16.27 7.64
N ARG A 106 -5.51 16.60 8.32
CA ARG A 106 -6.66 15.70 8.45
C ARG A 106 -7.49 15.68 7.17
N TRP A 107 -8.04 14.53 6.83
CA TRP A 107 -8.97 14.33 5.72
C TRP A 107 -10.33 13.82 6.20
N PRO A 108 -11.39 13.95 5.38
CA PRO A 108 -12.71 13.40 5.70
C PRO A 108 -12.63 11.90 6.01
N GLY A 109 -13.20 11.48 7.14
CA GLY A 109 -13.15 10.08 7.62
C GLY A 109 -11.98 9.75 8.56
N GLY A 110 -11.00 10.64 8.69
CA GLY A 110 -9.90 10.50 9.65
C GLY A 110 -8.90 9.38 9.35
N TRP A 111 -7.98 9.16 10.29
CA TRP A 111 -6.87 8.20 10.18
C TRP A 111 -7.28 6.73 10.32
N TRP A 112 -8.34 6.43 11.07
CA TRP A 112 -8.78 5.07 11.32
C TRP A 112 -10.31 4.94 11.20
N PRO A 113 -10.87 5.11 10.00
CA PRO A 113 -12.28 4.81 9.81
C PRO A 113 -12.46 3.30 9.90
N ARG A 114 -13.11 2.80 10.96
CA ARG A 114 -13.39 1.35 11.11
C ARG A 114 -14.28 0.84 9.98
N GLY A 115 -15.32 1.59 9.62
CA GLY A 115 -16.29 1.21 8.59
C GLY A 115 -17.16 0.03 8.99
N ARG A 116 -17.85 -0.57 8.02
CA ARG A 116 -18.67 -1.77 8.19
C ARG A 116 -18.02 -2.98 7.53
N LEU A 117 -18.19 -4.15 8.11
CA LEU A 117 -17.91 -5.41 7.42
C LEU A 117 -19.04 -5.71 6.45
N ARG A 118 -18.73 -5.87 5.16
CA ARG A 118 -19.72 -6.25 4.14
C ARG A 118 -19.32 -7.57 3.51
N VAL A 119 -20.07 -8.63 3.81
CA VAL A 119 -19.77 -10.00 3.35
C VAL A 119 -19.61 -10.08 1.84
N GLY A 120 -20.46 -9.42 1.06
CA GLY A 120 -20.34 -9.43 -0.40
C GLY A 120 -19.01 -8.85 -0.90
N TRP A 121 -18.54 -7.77 -0.27
CA TRP A 121 -17.21 -7.23 -0.57
C TRP A 121 -16.12 -8.19 -0.11
N ILE A 122 -16.19 -8.73 1.12
CA ILE A 122 -15.21 -9.70 1.63
C ILE A 122 -15.12 -10.92 0.70
N ALA A 123 -16.25 -11.43 0.18
CA ALA A 123 -16.26 -12.58 -0.72
C ALA A 123 -15.56 -12.28 -2.05
N VAL A 124 -15.84 -11.12 -2.67
CA VAL A 124 -15.13 -10.67 -3.89
C VAL A 124 -13.64 -10.48 -3.58
N LEU A 125 -13.37 -9.84 -2.44
CA LEU A 125 -12.04 -9.46 -2.03
C LEU A 125 -11.16 -10.67 -1.64
N ALA A 126 -11.74 -11.72 -1.07
CA ALA A 126 -11.05 -12.96 -0.76
C ALA A 126 -10.95 -13.86 -1.99
N GLY A 127 -12.04 -13.99 -2.75
CA GLY A 127 -12.14 -14.92 -3.87
C GLY A 127 -11.28 -14.52 -5.07
N ALA A 128 -11.22 -13.22 -5.41
CA ALA A 128 -10.47 -12.78 -6.58
C ALA A 128 -8.95 -13.06 -6.46
N PRO A 129 -8.26 -12.76 -5.34
CA PRO A 129 -6.87 -13.15 -5.15
C PRO A 129 -6.66 -14.66 -5.14
N VAL A 130 -7.54 -15.44 -4.48
CA VAL A 130 -7.46 -16.91 -4.49
C VAL A 130 -7.42 -17.44 -5.92
N ILE A 131 -8.35 -17.00 -6.77
CA ILE A 131 -8.43 -17.45 -8.16
C ILE A 131 -7.21 -16.95 -8.96
N ALA A 132 -6.94 -15.64 -8.93
CA ALA A 132 -5.88 -15.04 -9.74
C ALA A 132 -4.49 -15.57 -9.40
N LEU A 133 -4.17 -15.67 -8.10
CA LEU A 133 -2.87 -16.13 -7.62
C LEU A 133 -2.69 -17.64 -7.83
N THR A 134 -3.75 -18.44 -7.67
CA THR A 134 -3.67 -19.89 -7.95
C THR A 134 -3.45 -20.13 -9.44
N LEU A 135 -4.21 -19.45 -10.31
CA LEU A 135 -4.01 -19.55 -11.77
C LEU A 135 -2.59 -19.14 -12.15
N TRP A 136 -2.10 -18.00 -11.64
CA TRP A 136 -0.73 -17.57 -11.86
C TRP A 136 0.30 -18.61 -11.38
N ALA A 137 0.15 -19.13 -10.17
CA ALA A 137 1.08 -20.09 -9.60
C ALA A 137 1.11 -21.40 -10.39
N THR A 138 -0.04 -21.88 -10.85
CA THR A 138 -0.12 -23.08 -11.71
C THR A 138 0.47 -22.85 -13.10
N ALA A 139 0.30 -21.66 -13.67
CA ALA A 139 0.79 -21.35 -15.02
C ALA A 139 2.31 -21.11 -15.06
N THR A 140 2.91 -20.63 -13.96
CA THR A 140 4.32 -20.21 -13.93
C THR A 140 5.22 -21.13 -13.11
N SER A 141 4.66 -21.99 -12.25
CA SER A 141 5.42 -22.82 -11.30
C SER A 141 6.53 -22.02 -10.60
N PRO A 142 6.17 -20.94 -9.89
CA PRO A 142 7.13 -19.95 -9.43
C PRO A 142 8.07 -20.56 -8.39
N ALA A 143 9.36 -20.61 -8.71
CA ALA A 143 10.39 -20.97 -7.75
C ALA A 143 10.82 -19.74 -6.94
N ARG A 144 10.78 -19.85 -5.62
CA ARG A 144 11.28 -18.83 -4.67
C ARG A 144 12.21 -19.50 -3.65
N PRO A 145 13.37 -20.03 -4.10
CA PRO A 145 14.27 -20.81 -3.26
C PRO A 145 14.73 -20.03 -2.02
N GLU A 146 14.88 -18.71 -2.12
CA GLU A 146 15.26 -17.83 -1.03
C GLU A 146 14.19 -17.78 0.08
N LEU A 147 12.91 -17.75 -0.28
CA LEU A 147 11.81 -17.78 0.69
C LEU A 147 11.57 -19.20 1.19
N ALA A 148 11.69 -20.19 0.30
CA ALA A 148 11.55 -21.59 0.64
C ALA A 148 12.57 -22.03 1.69
N ALA A 149 13.83 -21.61 1.56
CA ALA A 149 14.88 -21.90 2.52
C ALA A 149 14.59 -21.35 3.94
N LEU A 150 13.85 -20.23 4.06
CA LEU A 150 13.45 -19.69 5.37
C LEU A 150 12.40 -20.56 6.06
N LEU A 151 11.55 -21.22 5.26
CA LEU A 151 10.42 -22.03 5.71
C LEU A 151 10.75 -23.52 5.83
N ALA A 152 11.82 -23.97 5.17
CA ALA A 152 12.30 -25.35 5.22
C ALA A 152 12.54 -25.81 6.67
N ASP A 153 12.18 -27.06 6.94
CA ASP A 153 12.36 -27.73 8.24
C ASP A 153 11.69 -27.05 9.44
N ARG A 154 10.78 -26.09 9.21
CA ARG A 154 10.00 -25.45 10.28
C ARG A 154 8.77 -26.28 10.61
N PRO A 155 8.42 -26.45 11.90
CA PRO A 155 7.24 -27.21 12.29
C PRO A 155 5.96 -26.48 11.83
N LEU A 156 4.97 -27.24 11.37
CA LEU A 156 3.71 -26.71 10.81
C LEU A 156 3.02 -25.66 11.72
N PRO A 157 2.91 -25.84 13.06
CA PRO A 157 2.31 -24.82 13.92
C PRO A 157 3.04 -23.47 13.86
N LEU A 158 4.37 -23.47 13.74
CA LEU A 158 5.16 -22.24 13.59
C LEU A 158 4.89 -21.57 12.25
N LEU A 159 4.79 -22.34 11.16
CA LEU A 159 4.46 -21.82 9.83
C LEU A 159 3.07 -21.18 9.81
N VAL A 160 2.08 -21.84 10.43
CA VAL A 160 0.72 -21.30 10.55
C VAL A 160 0.71 -20.00 11.36
N ALA A 161 1.38 -19.99 12.52
CA ALA A 161 1.48 -18.79 13.36
C ALA A 161 2.20 -17.64 12.64
N ALA A 162 3.30 -17.93 11.95
CA ALA A 162 4.06 -16.96 11.17
C ALA A 162 3.24 -16.39 10.01
N GLY A 163 2.56 -17.24 9.24
CA GLY A 163 1.71 -16.81 8.13
C GLY A 163 0.54 -15.94 8.57
N LEU A 164 -0.14 -16.32 9.66
CA LEU A 164 -1.22 -15.52 10.24
C LEU A 164 -0.71 -14.17 10.79
N GLY A 165 0.40 -14.20 11.54
CA GLY A 165 1.00 -13.00 12.09
C GLY A 165 1.45 -12.04 10.99
N PHE A 166 2.12 -12.57 9.96
CA PHE A 166 2.51 -11.82 8.77
C PHE A 166 1.30 -11.16 8.11
N ALA A 167 0.29 -11.95 7.73
CA ALA A 167 -0.87 -11.47 6.99
C ALA A 167 -1.65 -10.39 7.75
N ILE A 168 -1.83 -10.56 9.07
CA ILE A 168 -2.55 -9.58 9.89
C ILE A 168 -1.76 -8.28 10.01
N VAL A 169 -0.48 -8.35 10.37
CA VAL A 169 0.36 -7.16 10.56
C VAL A 169 0.55 -6.42 9.23
N ASN A 170 0.84 -7.15 8.16
CA ASN A 170 1.03 -6.60 6.82
C ASN A 170 -0.24 -5.88 6.34
N ALA A 171 -1.38 -6.57 6.35
CA ALA A 171 -2.66 -6.00 5.94
C ALA A 171 -2.99 -4.71 6.72
N ILE A 172 -2.81 -4.70 8.04
CA ILE A 172 -3.09 -3.49 8.84
C ILE A 172 -2.17 -2.33 8.41
N LEU A 173 -0.87 -2.58 8.28
CA LEU A 173 0.09 -1.54 7.96
C LEU A 173 -0.08 -1.01 6.53
N GLU A 174 -0.34 -1.89 5.56
CA GLU A 174 -0.57 -1.48 4.17
C GLU A 174 -1.92 -0.81 3.97
N GLU A 175 -2.99 -1.24 4.64
CA GLU A 175 -4.28 -0.55 4.57
C GLU A 175 -4.23 0.82 5.24
N LEU A 176 -3.45 0.97 6.32
CA LEU A 176 -3.14 2.29 6.88
C LEU A 176 -2.37 3.17 5.90
N ALA A 177 -1.34 2.60 5.30
CA ALA A 177 -0.46 3.28 4.35
C ALA A 177 -1.22 3.83 3.14
N PHE A 178 -1.86 2.93 2.41
CA PHE A 178 -2.41 3.22 1.11
C PHE A 178 -3.85 3.74 1.19
N ARG A 179 -4.69 3.11 2.02
CA ARG A 179 -6.14 3.36 2.01
C ARG A 179 -6.51 4.44 3.01
N SER A 180 -5.83 4.53 4.14
CA SER A 180 -6.02 5.65 5.05
C SER A 180 -5.23 6.88 4.61
N ALA A 181 -3.89 6.78 4.64
CA ALA A 181 -3.02 7.93 4.48
C ALA A 181 -3.00 8.44 3.03
N LEU A 182 -2.55 7.61 2.09
CA LEU A 182 -2.30 8.05 0.72
C LEU A 182 -3.60 8.39 -0.03
N GLN A 183 -4.61 7.51 0.01
CA GLN A 183 -5.92 7.76 -0.59
C GLN A 183 -6.60 8.98 0.05
N GLY A 184 -6.50 9.15 1.38
CA GLY A 184 -7.06 10.29 2.10
C GLY A 184 -6.41 11.60 1.70
N ALA A 185 -5.08 11.65 1.71
CA ALA A 185 -4.28 12.80 1.30
C ALA A 185 -4.57 13.19 -0.16
N TRP A 186 -4.56 12.23 -1.08
CA TRP A 186 -4.85 12.50 -2.50
C TRP A 186 -6.29 12.84 -2.79
N THR A 187 -7.26 12.35 -2.01
CA THR A 187 -8.66 12.78 -2.16
C THR A 187 -8.77 14.29 -1.93
N VAL A 188 -8.07 14.82 -0.93
CA VAL A 188 -8.05 16.26 -0.65
C VAL A 188 -7.18 17.02 -1.66
N ALA A 189 -5.97 16.52 -1.93
CA ALA A 189 -5.02 17.20 -2.81
C ALA A 189 -5.51 17.29 -4.26
N LEU A 190 -6.12 16.22 -4.78
CA LEU A 190 -6.60 16.12 -6.17
C LEU A 190 -8.09 16.49 -6.32
N GLY A 191 -8.82 16.66 -5.22
CA GLY A 191 -10.25 16.98 -5.23
C GLY A 191 -11.16 15.87 -5.79
N SER A 192 -10.64 14.66 -6.00
CA SER A 192 -11.39 13.54 -6.58
C SER A 192 -11.04 12.20 -5.93
N SER A 193 -12.00 11.60 -5.23
CA SER A 193 -11.82 10.27 -4.63
C SER A 193 -11.57 9.18 -5.68
N ARG A 194 -12.16 9.30 -6.89
CA ARG A 194 -11.95 8.32 -7.96
C ARG A 194 -10.51 8.34 -8.45
N VAL A 195 -9.97 9.54 -8.69
CA VAL A 195 -8.55 9.69 -9.09
C VAL A 195 -7.64 9.21 -7.96
N ALA A 196 -7.93 9.56 -6.70
CA ALA A 196 -7.15 9.09 -5.56
C ALA A 196 -7.14 7.55 -5.42
N ILE A 197 -8.28 6.88 -5.68
CA ILE A 197 -8.39 5.42 -5.67
C ILE A 197 -7.52 4.78 -6.76
N VAL A 198 -7.55 5.33 -7.98
CA VAL A 198 -6.72 4.83 -9.08
C VAL A 198 -5.25 5.08 -8.77
N ALA A 199 -4.88 6.31 -8.39
CA ALA A 199 -3.50 6.67 -8.10
C ALA A 199 -2.88 5.81 -6.98
N GLN A 200 -3.60 5.60 -5.87
CA GLN A 200 -3.11 4.73 -4.78
C GLN A 200 -3.03 3.27 -5.20
N GLY A 201 -3.93 2.81 -6.08
CA GLY A 201 -3.90 1.46 -6.61
C GLY A 201 -2.67 1.24 -7.48
N VAL A 202 -2.35 2.18 -8.38
CA VAL A 202 -1.11 2.11 -9.17
C VAL A 202 0.12 2.19 -8.26
N ALA A 203 0.12 3.08 -7.25
CA ALA A 203 1.20 3.15 -6.28
C ALA A 203 1.41 1.83 -5.53
N PHE A 204 0.32 1.18 -5.13
CA PHE A 204 0.32 -0.12 -4.48
C PHE A 204 0.91 -1.20 -5.39
N GLY A 205 0.48 -1.25 -6.66
CA GLY A 205 1.03 -2.19 -7.64
C GLY A 205 2.53 -2.00 -7.87
N VAL A 206 2.97 -0.75 -8.04
CA VAL A 206 4.39 -0.41 -8.22
C VAL A 206 5.21 -0.80 -6.99
N ALA A 207 4.71 -0.55 -5.77
CA ALA A 207 5.39 -0.97 -4.54
C ALA A 207 5.62 -2.49 -4.49
N HIS A 208 4.80 -3.27 -5.20
CA HIS A 208 4.87 -4.72 -5.31
C HIS A 208 5.63 -5.22 -6.55
N TRP A 209 6.42 -4.37 -7.22
CA TRP A 209 7.20 -4.77 -8.40
C TRP A 209 8.12 -5.99 -8.16
N ARG A 210 8.59 -6.18 -6.93
CA ARG A 210 9.42 -7.32 -6.51
C ARG A 210 8.69 -8.28 -5.57
N GLY A 211 7.37 -8.18 -5.48
CA GLY A 211 6.51 -8.99 -4.63
C GLY A 211 6.31 -10.41 -5.16
N VAL A 212 5.25 -11.07 -4.70
CA VAL A 212 4.80 -12.36 -5.21
C VAL A 212 3.36 -12.20 -5.69
N PRO A 213 3.08 -12.20 -7.01
CA PRO A 213 4.02 -12.32 -8.14
C PRO A 213 4.95 -11.10 -8.28
N ASP A 214 6.11 -11.27 -8.93
CA ASP A 214 7.02 -10.18 -9.28
C ASP A 214 6.83 -9.68 -10.71
N GLY A 215 7.50 -8.56 -11.00
CA GLY A 215 7.55 -7.92 -12.31
C GLY A 215 6.24 -7.23 -12.70
N PRO A 216 6.09 -6.94 -14.01
CA PRO A 216 4.94 -6.19 -14.52
C PRO A 216 3.59 -6.86 -14.24
N ILE A 217 3.51 -8.19 -14.34
CA ILE A 217 2.26 -8.94 -14.10
C ILE A 217 1.88 -8.86 -12.62
N GLY A 218 2.83 -9.07 -11.71
CA GLY A 218 2.61 -8.92 -10.28
C GLY A 218 2.16 -7.51 -9.90
N ALA A 219 2.85 -6.49 -10.42
CA ALA A 219 2.50 -5.10 -10.21
C ALA A 219 1.10 -4.76 -10.75
N LEU A 220 0.71 -5.30 -11.90
CA LEU A 220 -0.63 -5.12 -12.47
C LEU A 220 -1.72 -5.77 -11.60
N LEU A 221 -1.50 -7.03 -11.19
CA LEU A 221 -2.44 -7.76 -10.33
C LEU A 221 -2.60 -7.07 -8.98
N ALA A 222 -1.49 -6.72 -8.32
CA ALA A 222 -1.48 -5.97 -7.07
C ALA A 222 -2.14 -4.59 -7.25
N GLY A 223 -1.89 -3.90 -8.36
CA GLY A 223 -2.48 -2.59 -8.61
C GLY A 223 -4.00 -2.64 -8.82
N ALA A 224 -4.49 -3.56 -9.65
CA ALA A 224 -5.92 -3.78 -9.87
C ALA A 224 -6.61 -4.19 -8.56
N TRP A 225 -5.96 -5.07 -7.80
CA TRP A 225 -6.40 -5.46 -6.47
C TRP A 225 -6.45 -4.28 -5.51
N GLY A 226 -5.43 -3.43 -5.54
CA GLY A 226 -5.36 -2.25 -4.71
C GLY A 226 -6.41 -1.18 -5.02
N ILE A 227 -6.83 -1.07 -6.29
CA ILE A 227 -8.00 -0.28 -6.71
C ILE A 227 -9.27 -0.87 -6.08
N ALA A 228 -9.47 -2.18 -6.17
CA ALA A 228 -10.65 -2.85 -5.60
C ALA A 228 -10.76 -2.63 -4.08
N LEU A 229 -9.64 -2.73 -3.34
CA LEU A 229 -9.57 -2.41 -1.91
C LEU A 229 -9.94 -0.94 -1.63
N GLY A 230 -9.43 0.00 -2.43
CA GLY A 230 -9.75 1.43 -2.32
C GLY A 230 -11.23 1.75 -2.56
N VAL A 231 -11.86 1.06 -3.52
CA VAL A 231 -13.32 1.12 -3.76
C VAL A 231 -14.08 0.53 -2.58
N ALA A 232 -13.69 -0.66 -2.10
CA ALA A 232 -14.33 -1.32 -0.97
C ALA A 232 -14.28 -0.45 0.29
N ARG A 233 -13.14 0.19 0.57
CA ARG A 233 -12.98 1.17 1.65
C ARG A 233 -14.01 2.29 1.54
N GLN A 234 -14.15 2.89 0.35
CA GLN A 234 -15.12 3.98 0.13
C GLN A 234 -16.57 3.51 0.33
N GLN A 235 -16.92 2.32 -0.19
CA GLN A 235 -18.28 1.79 -0.11
C GLN A 235 -18.67 1.23 1.26
N THR A 236 -17.70 0.87 2.09
CA THR A 236 -17.91 0.34 3.44
C THR A 236 -17.68 1.40 4.52
N GLY A 237 -17.15 2.55 4.14
CA GLY A 237 -16.86 3.67 5.03
C GLY A 237 -15.67 3.43 5.96
N GLY A 238 -14.76 2.50 5.65
CA GLY A 238 -13.58 2.26 6.47
C GLY A 238 -12.71 1.07 6.08
N LEU A 239 -11.79 0.70 6.97
CA LEU A 239 -10.70 -0.23 6.71
C LEU A 239 -11.02 -1.68 7.08
N ALA A 240 -12.08 -1.97 7.84
CA ALA A 240 -12.33 -3.34 8.31
C ALA A 240 -12.52 -4.34 7.16
N THR A 241 -13.33 -3.99 6.15
CA THR A 241 -13.55 -4.84 4.98
C THR A 241 -12.26 -5.05 4.15
N PRO A 242 -11.51 -4.00 3.76
CA PRO A 242 -10.28 -4.21 3.00
C PRO A 242 -9.20 -4.93 3.82
N ILE A 243 -9.06 -4.69 5.13
CA ILE A 243 -8.11 -5.44 5.98
C ILE A 243 -8.42 -6.94 5.94
N VAL A 244 -9.68 -7.34 6.14
CA VAL A 244 -10.06 -8.77 6.11
C VAL A 244 -9.79 -9.38 4.73
N GLY A 245 -10.14 -8.67 3.65
CA GLY A 245 -9.85 -9.13 2.29
C GLY A 245 -8.35 -9.28 2.02
N HIS A 246 -7.55 -8.33 2.50
CA HIS A 246 -6.10 -8.32 2.36
C HIS A 246 -5.44 -9.48 3.13
N VAL A 247 -5.85 -9.73 4.39
CA VAL A 247 -5.36 -10.88 5.17
C VAL A 247 -5.53 -12.19 4.40
N VAL A 248 -6.66 -12.38 3.72
CA VAL A 248 -6.89 -13.60 2.92
C VAL A 248 -5.93 -13.66 1.73
N ALA A 249 -5.72 -12.56 1.02
CA ALA A 249 -4.77 -12.51 -0.09
C ALA A 249 -3.34 -12.88 0.39
N ASP A 250 -2.89 -12.33 1.51
CA ASP A 250 -1.57 -12.61 2.08
C ASP A 250 -1.42 -14.07 2.53
N LEU A 251 -2.47 -14.66 3.10
CA LEU A 251 -2.47 -16.09 3.45
C LEU A 251 -2.39 -17.00 2.21
N VAL A 252 -3.02 -16.62 1.10
CA VAL A 252 -2.91 -17.34 -0.17
C VAL A 252 -1.48 -17.26 -0.71
N ILE A 253 -0.88 -16.07 -0.71
CA ILE A 253 0.52 -15.89 -1.12
C ILE A 253 1.44 -16.73 -0.25
N PHE A 254 1.28 -16.65 1.08
CA PHE A 254 2.06 -17.43 2.03
C PHE A 254 1.91 -18.94 1.77
N ALA A 255 0.69 -19.43 1.52
CA ALA A 255 0.44 -20.83 1.21
C ALA A 255 1.10 -21.28 -0.10
N ILE A 256 1.08 -20.44 -1.14
CA ILE A 256 1.77 -20.72 -2.41
C ILE A 256 3.27 -20.86 -2.19
N VAL A 257 3.89 -19.92 -1.46
CA VAL A 257 5.32 -19.93 -1.15
C VAL A 257 5.68 -21.13 -0.26
N ALA A 258 4.92 -21.37 0.80
CA ALA A 258 5.14 -22.49 1.72
C ALA A 258 4.97 -23.84 1.03
N ARG A 259 4.01 -23.99 0.11
CA ARG A 259 3.86 -25.20 -0.70
C ARG A 259 5.10 -25.45 -1.56
N GLY A 260 5.63 -24.42 -2.19
CA GLY A 260 6.89 -24.51 -2.95
C GLY A 260 8.06 -24.96 -2.06
N ALA A 261 8.08 -24.55 -0.79
CA ALA A 261 9.11 -24.95 0.18
C ALA A 261 8.98 -26.41 0.66
N LEU A 262 7.75 -26.89 0.85
CA LEU A 262 7.48 -28.22 1.44
C LEU A 262 7.38 -29.33 0.40
N PHE A 263 6.98 -29.01 -0.84
CA PHE A 263 6.63 -29.98 -1.88
C PHE A 263 7.16 -29.61 -3.27
N GLY A 264 7.99 -28.57 -3.37
CA GLY A 264 8.71 -28.28 -4.60
C GLY A 264 9.67 -29.43 -4.95
N PRO A 265 9.98 -29.64 -6.24
CA PRO A 265 11.06 -30.53 -6.65
C PRO A 265 12.42 -30.09 -6.09
#